data_AF-A0A497CI95-F1
#
_entry.id   AF-A0A497CI95-F1
#
_cell.length_a   1.000
_cell.length_b   1.000
_cell.length_c   1.000
_cell.angle_alpha   90.00
_cell.angle_beta   90.00
_cell.angle_gamma   90.00
#
_symmetry.space_group_name_H-M   'P 1'
#
loop_
_entity.id
_entity.type
_entity.pdbx_description
1 polymer ?
#
loop_
_entity_poly.entity_id
_entity_poly.type
_entity_poly.pdbx_seq_one_letter_code
_entity_poly.pdbx_strand_id
1 'polypeptide(L)'
;NPNEISILDFAKEIIKLTKTSQKVIFKDLPTDDPLQRQPDISLAKKLLDWEPKVERAEGMQKTFNYFKNLSRDELYKKDHKDFASHIKK
;
A
#
# COMPACT_ATOMS: atom_id res chain seq x y z
N ASN A 1 -10.92 -1.28 3.64
CA ASN A 1 -10.94 -2.68 4.11
C ASN A 1 -10.62 -2.63 5.60
N PRO A 2 -11.49 -3.15 6.48
CA PRO A 2 -11.27 -3.12 7.93
C PRO A 2 -10.22 -4.13 8.44
N ASN A 3 -9.70 -5.01 7.57
CA ASN A 3 -8.66 -5.98 7.92
C ASN A 3 -7.32 -5.27 8.14
N GLU A 4 -6.96 -5.03 9.39
CA GLU A 4 -5.71 -4.38 9.80
C GLU A 4 -4.51 -5.35 9.70
N ILE A 5 -3.32 -4.79 9.46
CA ILE A 5 -2.04 -5.51 9.43
C ILE A 5 -0.92 -4.60 9.95
N SER A 6 0.05 -5.17 10.66
CA SER A 6 1.26 -4.44 11.07
C SER A 6 2.17 -4.14 9.87
N ILE A 7 2.95 -3.07 9.94
CA ILE A 7 3.96 -2.74 8.90
C ILE A 7 4.99 -3.87 8.77
N LEU A 8 5.38 -4.51 9.88
CA LEU A 8 6.34 -5.61 9.87
C LEU A 8 5.80 -6.83 9.13
N ASP A 9 4.55 -7.23 9.39
CA ASP A 9 3.96 -8.40 8.74
C ASP A 9 3.65 -8.11 7.28
N PHE A 10 3.27 -6.87 6.95
CA PHE A 10 3.15 -6.44 5.56
C PHE A 10 4.48 -6.52 4.81
N ALA A 11 5.59 -6.10 5.42
CA ALA A 11 6.93 -6.23 4.84
C ALA A 11 7.32 -7.70 4.61
N LYS A 12 7.06 -8.58 5.59
CA LYS A 12 7.30 -10.04 5.45
C LYS A 12 6.48 -10.64 4.30
N GLU A 13 5.23 -10.21 4.15
CA GLU A 13 4.36 -10.68 3.09
C GLU A 13 4.86 -10.27 1.70
N ILE A 14 5.34 -9.03 1.54
CA ILE A 14 5.99 -8.58 0.31
C ILE A 14 7.21 -9.44 -0.01
N ILE A 15 8.06 -9.73 0.98
CA ILE A 15 9.23 -10.60 0.78
C ILE A 15 8.81 -11.99 0.30
N LYS A 16 7.80 -12.59 0.95
CA LYS A 16 7.25 -13.89 0.56
C LYS A 16 6.69 -13.89 -0.86
N LEU A 17 5.95 -12.84 -1.23
CA LEU A 17 5.30 -12.70 -2.54
C LEU A 17 6.34 -12.52 -3.66
N THR A 18 7.35 -11.68 -3.42
CA THR A 18 8.38 -11.34 -4.42
C THR A 18 9.53 -12.34 -4.48
N LYS A 19 9.68 -13.20 -3.46
CA LYS A 19 10.82 -14.10 -3.25
C LYS A 19 12.17 -13.37 -3.22
N THR A 20 12.16 -12.10 -2.81
CA THR A 20 13.38 -11.30 -2.71
C THR A 20 14.24 -11.72 -1.52
N SER A 21 15.56 -11.51 -1.63
CA SER A 21 16.53 -11.70 -0.54
C SER A 21 16.82 -10.39 0.21
N GLN A 22 16.12 -9.31 -0.11
CA GLN A 22 16.28 -8.01 0.53
C GLN A 22 15.89 -8.07 2.01
N LYS A 23 16.62 -7.32 2.85
CA LYS A 23 16.42 -7.29 4.29
C LYS A 23 15.43 -6.19 4.68
N VAL A 24 14.64 -6.46 5.72
CA VAL A 24 13.85 -5.42 6.40
C VAL A 24 14.79 -4.62 7.30
N ILE A 25 14.80 -3.29 7.13
CA ILE A 25 15.59 -2.36 7.95
C ILE A 25 14.62 -1.50 8.74
N PHE A 26 14.83 -1.43 10.06
CA PHE A 26 14.04 -0.59 10.95
C PHE A 26 14.60 0.83 10.98
N LYS A 27 13.70 1.81 10.92
CA LYS A 27 13.99 3.23 11.03
C LYS A 27 13.04 3.86 12.03
N ASP A 28 13.41 5.02 12.55
CA ASP A 28 12.57 5.78 13.46
C ASP A 28 11.25 6.19 12.80
N LEU A 29 10.18 6.21 13.58
CA LEU A 29 8.86 6.61 13.14
C LEU A 29 8.86 8.12 12.83
N PRO A 30 8.32 8.56 11.67
CA PRO A 30 8.08 9.98 11.43
C PRO A 30 7.14 10.58 12.48
N THR A 31 7.41 11.82 12.89
CA THR A 31 6.64 12.50 13.95
C THR A 31 5.14 12.57 13.68
N ASP A 32 4.74 12.69 12.41
CA ASP A 32 3.35 12.88 11.99
C ASP A 32 2.63 11.58 11.59
N ASP A 33 3.27 10.41 11.74
CA ASP A 33 2.67 9.14 11.35
C ASP A 33 1.81 8.55 12.47
N PRO A 34 0.49 8.34 12.26
CA PRO A 34 -0.36 7.69 13.23
C PRO A 34 -0.02 6.19 13.33
N LEU A 35 -0.06 5.70 14.58
CA LEU A 35 0.33 4.34 14.95
C LEU A 35 -0.65 3.26 14.49
N GLN A 36 -1.93 3.60 14.30
CA GLN A 36 -2.99 2.67 13.98
C GLN A 36 -3.94 3.26 12.93
N ARG A 37 -4.40 2.43 11.99
CA ARG A 37 -5.36 2.83 10.96
C ARG A 37 -6.30 1.67 10.63
N GLN A 38 -7.51 1.72 11.18
CA GLN A 38 -8.57 0.75 10.88
C GLN A 38 -9.90 1.49 10.64
N PRO A 39 -10.43 1.52 9.41
CA PRO A 39 -11.69 2.22 9.13
C PRO A 39 -12.91 1.40 9.57
N ASP A 40 -13.84 2.01 10.28
CA ASP A 40 -15.21 1.49 10.44
C ASP A 40 -16.00 1.71 9.13
N ILE A 41 -16.50 0.61 8.56
CA ILE A 41 -17.26 0.61 7.30
C ILE A 41 -18.76 0.36 7.51
N SER A 42 -19.26 0.40 8.75
CA SER A 42 -20.66 0.13 9.09
C SER A 42 -21.64 1.04 8.33
N LEU A 43 -21.27 2.31 8.13
CA LEU A 43 -22.10 3.26 7.38
C LEU A 43 -22.22 2.90 5.90
N ALA A 44 -21.12 2.51 5.26
CA ALA A 44 -21.11 2.11 3.86
C ALA A 44 -21.89 0.81 3.64
N LYS A 45 -21.77 -0.15 4.56
CA LYS A 45 -22.59 -1.38 4.56
C LYS A 45 -24.07 -1.04 4.67
N LYS A 46 -24.45 -0.19 5.64
CA LYS A 46 -25.85 0.16 5.89
C LYS A 46 -26.51 0.93 4.75
N LEU A 47 -25.81 1.91 4.19
CA LEU A 47 -26.40 2.84 3.22
C LEU A 47 -26.25 2.40 1.77
N LEU A 48 -25.17 1.67 1.46
CA LEU A 48 -24.78 1.36 0.08
C LEU A 48 -24.74 -0.14 -0.21
N ASP A 49 -25.03 -0.99 0.79
CA ASP A 49 -24.79 -2.44 0.73
C ASP A 49 -23.36 -2.75 0.24
N TRP A 50 -22.43 -1.89 0.65
CA TRP A 50 -21.06 -1.92 0.15
C TRP A 50 -20.12 -2.55 1.15
N GLU A 51 -19.29 -3.46 0.67
CA GLU A 51 -18.14 -4.00 1.39
C GLU A 51 -16.99 -4.35 0.44
N PRO A 52 -15.73 -4.37 0.93
CA PRO A 52 -14.59 -4.77 0.11
C PRO A 52 -14.75 -6.22 -0.36
N LYS A 53 -14.69 -6.43 -1.69
CA LYS A 53 -14.80 -7.77 -2.30
C LYS A 53 -13.46 -8.44 -2.56
N VAL A 54 -12.37 -7.65 -2.57
CA VAL A 54 -11.02 -8.12 -2.86
C VAL A 54 -10.24 -8.14 -1.56
N GLU A 55 -9.78 -9.34 -1.19
CA GLU A 55 -8.93 -9.51 -0.04
C GLU A 55 -7.52 -8.97 -0.28
N ARG A 56 -6.84 -8.62 0.81
CA ARG A 56 -5.49 -8.02 0.74
C ARG A 56 -4.52 -8.93 -0.03
N ALA A 57 -4.53 -10.24 0.19
CA ALA A 57 -3.65 -11.18 -0.49
C ALA A 57 -3.89 -11.22 -2.02
N GLU A 58 -5.15 -11.22 -2.43
CA GLU A 58 -5.54 -11.18 -3.84
C GLU A 58 -5.13 -9.84 -4.49
N GLY A 59 -5.40 -8.73 -3.82
CA GLY A 59 -4.99 -7.39 -4.27
C GLY A 59 -3.48 -7.30 -4.45
N MET A 60 -2.72 -7.78 -3.46
CA MET A 60 -1.25 -7.82 -3.52
C MET A 60 -0.73 -8.65 -4.69
N GLN A 61 -1.32 -9.81 -4.96
CA GLN A 61 -0.94 -10.63 -6.10
C GLN A 61 -1.19 -9.92 -7.43
N LYS A 62 -2.34 -9.23 -7.58
CA LYS A 62 -2.65 -8.42 -8.76
C LYS A 62 -1.66 -7.26 -8.93
N THR A 63 -1.36 -6.54 -7.86
CA THR A 63 -0.38 -5.45 -7.85
C THR A 63 1.02 -5.95 -8.23
N PHE A 64 1.46 -7.07 -7.66
CA PHE A 64 2.74 -7.66 -8.02
C PHE A 64 2.80 -8.06 -9.50
N ASN A 65 1.77 -8.72 -10.02
CA ASN A 65 1.71 -9.11 -11.43
C ASN A 65 1.75 -7.90 -12.37
N TYR A 66 1.08 -6.81 -12.00
CA TYR A 66 1.15 -5.56 -12.74
C TYR A 66 2.60 -5.04 -12.83
N PHE A 67 3.27 -4.83 -11.68
CA PHE A 67 4.65 -4.31 -11.67
C PHE A 67 5.66 -5.25 -12.31
N LYS A 68 5.45 -6.57 -12.18
CA LYS A 68 6.31 -7.59 -12.81
C LYS A 68 6.29 -7.53 -14.34
N ASN A 69 5.17 -7.10 -14.92
CA ASN A 69 4.98 -7.04 -16.37
C ASN A 69 5.33 -5.68 -16.98
N LEU A 70 5.72 -4.68 -16.18
CA LEU A 70 6.18 -3.40 -16.70
C LEU A 70 7.57 -3.54 -17.35
N SER A 71 7.80 -2.76 -18.40
CA SER A 71 9.14 -2.57 -18.93
C SER A 71 10.04 -1.86 -17.92
N ARG A 72 11.36 -1.97 -18.10
CA ARG A 72 12.33 -1.27 -17.24
C ARG A 72 12.09 0.24 -17.24
N ASP A 73 11.80 0.81 -18.40
CA ASP A 73 11.58 2.25 -18.54
C ASP A 73 10.30 2.70 -17.83
N GLU A 74 9.22 1.92 -17.92
CA GLU A 74 7.97 2.18 -17.19
C GLU A 74 8.15 2.03 -15.67
N LEU A 75 8.87 1.01 -15.22
CA LEU A 75 9.09 0.74 -13.79
C LEU A 75 9.86 1.86 -13.10
N TYR A 76 10.82 2.48 -13.80
CA TYR A 76 11.62 3.59 -13.29
C TYR A 76 11.14 4.96 -13.75
N LYS A 77 10.00 5.04 -14.43
CA LYS A 77 9.41 6.30 -14.87
C LYS A 77 9.02 7.12 -13.65
N LYS A 78 9.79 8.17 -13.38
CA LYS A 78 9.47 9.17 -12.36
C LYS A 78 8.50 10.19 -12.95
N ASP A 79 7.23 9.85 -13.00
CA ASP A 79 6.15 10.84 -13.19
C ASP A 79 5.97 11.62 -11.87
N HIS A 80 7.03 12.28 -11.39
CA HIS A 80 6.89 13.20 -10.26
C HIS A 80 6.00 14.34 -10.73
N LYS A 81 4.76 14.38 -10.23
CA LYS A 81 4.03 15.65 -10.12
C LYS A 81 4.88 16.54 -9.23
N ASP A 82 5.66 17.41 -9.85
CA ASP A 82 6.33 18.50 -9.18
C ASP A 82 5.26 19.45 -8.65
N PHE A 83 4.91 19.27 -7.37
CA PHE A 83 3.95 20.10 -6.68
C PHE A 83 4.58 21.39 -6.15
N ALA A 84 5.85 21.70 -6.46
CA ALA A 84 6.46 22.98 -6.08
C ALA A 84 5.63 24.18 -6.55
N SER A 85 4.96 24.04 -7.70
CA SER A 85 4.04 25.04 -8.24
C SER A 85 2.70 25.19 -7.48
N HIS A 86 2.38 24.29 -6.54
CA HIS A 86 1.13 24.29 -5.78
C HIS A 86 1.34 24.68 -4.30
N ILE A 87 2.58 24.90 -3.88
CA ILE A 87 2.91 25.47 -2.58
C ILE A 87 2.71 26.99 -2.67
N LYS A 88 1.53 27.48 -2.27
CA LYS A 88 1.34 28.91 -2.00
C LYS A 88 1.98 29.24 -0.64
N LYS A 89 2.90 30.20 -0.62
CA LYS A 89 3.39 30.85 0.61
C LYS A 89 2.27 31.66 1.26
#